data_AF-A0A3D6BR27-F1
#
_entry.id   AF-A0A3D6BR27-F1
#
_cell.length_a   1.000
_cell.length_b   1.000
_cell.length_c   1.000
_cell.angle_alpha   90.00
_cell.angle_beta   90.00
_cell.angle_gamma   90.00
#
_symmetry.space_group_name_H-M   'P 1'
#
loop_
_entity.id
_entity.type
_entity.pdbx_description
1 polymer ?
#
loop_
_entity_poly.entity_id
_entity_poly.type
_entity_poly.pdbx_seq_one_letter_code
_entity_poly.pdbx_strand_id
1 'polypeptide(L)' 'MSYADITRNNKSSLKKFSHQKRFDIAMDLIDLKLRETLLDFGTGDGYLLQCLHEKNAEAKLYGYDPLDFMFQELQDTIKK' A
#
# COMPACT_ATOMS: atom_id res chain seq x y z
N MET A 1 11.45 -12.76 6.10
CA MET A 1 11.67 -11.61 5.19
C MET A 1 10.33 -10.92 5.09
N SER A 2 10.26 -9.63 5.38
CA SER A 2 8.98 -8.92 5.26
C SER A 2 8.59 -8.75 3.80
N TYR A 3 7.31 -8.56 3.52
CA TYR A 3 6.80 -8.12 2.23
C TYR A 3 7.46 -6.81 1.77
N ALA A 4 7.73 -5.90 2.70
CA ALA A 4 8.49 -4.69 2.40
C ALA A 4 9.89 -5.01 1.83
N ASP A 5 10.59 -6.04 2.35
CA ASP A 5 11.93 -6.46 1.89
C ASP A 5 11.95 -7.06 0.48
N ILE A 6 10.84 -7.64 0.02
CA ILE A 6 10.72 -8.09 -1.37
C ILE A 6 10.26 -6.98 -2.32
N THR A 7 9.74 -5.87 -1.78
CA THR A 7 9.21 -4.73 -2.55
C THR A 7 10.07 -3.46 -2.40
N ARG A 8 9.74 -2.59 -1.45
CA ARG A 8 10.30 -1.23 -1.24
C ARG A 8 11.66 -1.20 -0.53
N ASN A 9 11.98 -2.25 0.22
CA ASN A 9 13.28 -2.46 0.87
C ASN A 9 14.14 -3.50 0.13
N ASN A 10 13.78 -3.84 -1.11
CA ASN A 10 14.52 -4.82 -1.91
C ASN A 10 15.97 -4.38 -2.13
N LYS A 11 16.91 -5.32 -1.92
CA LYS A 11 18.35 -5.11 -2.12
C LYS A 11 18.70 -4.80 -3.58
N SER A 12 17.88 -5.24 -4.53
CA SER A 12 18.05 -4.92 -5.95
C SER A 12 17.41 -3.57 -6.27
N SER A 13 18.23 -2.59 -6.63
CA SER A 13 17.78 -1.23 -6.98
C SER A 13 16.78 -1.21 -8.14
N LEU A 14 16.94 -2.09 -9.14
CA LEU A 14 16.00 -2.20 -10.27
C LEU A 14 14.62 -2.70 -9.82
N LYS A 15 14.58 -3.72 -8.97
CA LYS A 15 13.32 -4.22 -8.42
C LYS A 15 12.67 -3.18 -7.54
N LYS A 16 13.43 -2.58 -6.62
CA LYS A 16 12.95 -1.49 -5.75
C LYS A 16 12.33 -0.35 -6.57
N PHE A 17 13.01 0.10 -7.62
CA PHE A 17 12.50 1.12 -8.54
C PHE A 17 11.20 0.69 -9.22
N SER A 18 11.13 -0.54 -9.74
CA SER A 18 9.92 -1.08 -10.37
C SER A 18 8.73 -1.16 -9.40
N HIS A 19 8.97 -1.55 -8.14
CA HIS A 19 7.94 -1.55 -7.11
C HIS A 19 7.48 -0.13 -6.79
N GLN A 20 8.40 0.80 -6.58
CA GLN A 20 8.05 2.21 -6.32
C GLN A 20 7.24 2.81 -7.47
N LYS A 21 7.64 2.56 -8.72
CA LYS A 21 6.91 3.07 -9.90
C LYS A 21 5.47 2.61 -9.97
N ARG A 22 5.16 1.40 -9.49
CA ARG A 22 3.77 0.93 -9.42
C ARG A 22 2.94 1.72 -8.41
N PHE A 23 3.51 2.05 -7.26
CA PHE A 23 2.85 2.91 -6.28
C PHE A 23 2.68 4.33 -6.82
N ASP A 24 3.71 4.90 -7.45
CA ASP A 24 3.63 6.23 -8.07
C ASP A 24 2.47 6.28 -9.08
N ILE A 25 2.40 5.31 -10.01
CA ILE A 25 1.33 5.23 -11.01
C ILE A 25 -0.04 5.08 -10.36
N ALA A 26 -0.18 4.23 -9.33
CA ALA A 26 -1.44 4.08 -8.63
C ALA A 26 -1.88 5.39 -7.95
N MET A 27 -0.95 6.10 -7.31
CA MET A 27 -1.22 7.38 -6.64
C MET A 27 -1.60 8.51 -7.62
N ASP A 28 -1.09 8.46 -8.85
CA ASP A 28 -1.44 9.38 -9.93
C ASP A 28 -2.82 9.07 -10.54
N LEU A 29 -3.16 7.79 -10.68
CA LEU A 29 -4.44 7.34 -11.25
C LEU A 29 -5.62 7.47 -10.28
N ILE A 30 -5.37 7.34 -8.99
CA ILE A 30 -6.41 7.38 -7.96
C ILE A 30 -6.68 8.84 -7.56
N ASP A 31 -7.76 9.38 -8.09
CA ASP A 31 -8.36 10.66 -7.69
C ASP A 31 -9.40 10.44 -6.58
N LEU A 32 -8.91 10.31 -5.33
CA LEU A 32 -9.74 9.97 -4.19
C LEU A 32 -10.45 11.19 -3.62
N LYS A 33 -11.78 11.24 -3.77
CA LYS A 33 -12.60 12.38 -3.31
C LYS A 33 -12.86 12.32 -1.81
N LEU A 34 -13.25 13.45 -1.23
CA LEU A 34 -13.64 13.53 0.18
C LEU A 34 -14.74 12.52 0.50
N ARG A 35 -14.53 11.72 1.55
CA ARG A 35 -15.47 10.69 2.06
C ARG A 35 -15.82 9.58 1.07
N GLU A 36 -15.07 9.48 -0.02
CA GLU A 36 -15.18 8.35 -0.95
C GLU A 36 -14.68 7.06 -0.29
N THR A 37 -15.18 5.93 -0.77
CA THR A 37 -14.79 4.61 -0.28
C THR A 37 -13.97 3.89 -1.34
N LEU A 38 -12.80 3.39 -0.95
CA LEU A 38 -11.90 2.62 -1.80
C LEU A 38 -11.65 1.24 -1.19
N LEU A 39 -11.69 0.21 -2.04
CA LEU A 39 -11.30 -1.16 -1.70
C LEU A 39 -10.08 -1.56 -2.56
N ASP A 40 -9.00 -1.95 -1.90
CA ASP A 40 -7.79 -2.46 -2.51
C ASP A 40 -7.74 -4.00 -2.41
N PHE A 41 -7.57 -4.68 -3.55
CA PHE A 41 -7.48 -6.14 -3.62
C PHE A 41 -6.02 -6.55 -3.80
N GLY A 42 -5.53 -7.44 -2.95
CA GLY A 42 -4.10 -7.78 -2.88
C GLY A 42 -3.29 -6.68 -2.20
N THR A 43 -3.83 -6.16 -1.08
CA THR A 43 -3.27 -5.03 -0.34
C THR A 43 -1.86 -5.26 0.18
N GLY A 44 -1.42 -6.51 0.32
CA GLY A 44 -0.09 -6.83 0.84
C GLY A 44 0.14 -6.20 2.22
N ASP A 45 1.26 -5.51 2.39
CA ASP A 45 1.62 -4.82 3.64
C ASP A 45 0.89 -3.49 3.87
N GLY A 46 -0.12 -3.14 3.05
CA GLY A 46 -0.92 -1.93 3.25
C GLY A 46 -0.23 -0.62 2.89
N TYR A 47 0.96 -0.65 2.28
CA TYR A 47 1.71 0.57 1.95
C TYR A 47 0.92 1.54 1.04
N LEU A 48 0.19 1.04 0.04
CA LEU A 48 -0.66 1.89 -0.81
C LEU A 48 -1.76 2.58 0.00
N LEU A 49 -2.41 1.86 0.92
CA LEU A 49 -3.46 2.42 1.77
C LEU A 49 -2.91 3.50 2.69
N GLN A 50 -1.70 3.33 3.22
CA GLN A 50 -1.00 4.36 3.99
C GLN A 50 -0.79 5.62 3.14
N CYS A 51 -0.26 5.49 1.93
CA CYS A 51 -0.05 6.63 1.02
C CYS A 51 -1.38 7.34 0.66
N LEU A 52 -2.46 6.58 0.43
CA LEU A 52 -3.77 7.15 0.14
C LEU A 52 -4.36 7.88 1.36
N HIS A 53 -4.15 7.35 2.57
CA HIS A 53 -4.59 7.99 3.81
C HIS A 53 -3.87 9.32 4.05
N GLU A 54 -2.56 9.36 3.81
CA GLU A 54 -1.77 10.60 3.90
C GLU A 54 -2.23 11.65 2.87
N LYS A 55 -2.66 11.23 1.68
CA LYS A 55 -3.19 12.12 0.63
C LYS A 55 -4.60 12.64 0.96
N ASN A 56 -5.46 11.80 1.55
CA ASN A 56 -6.83 12.16 1.92
C ASN A 56 -7.32 11.34 3.13
N ALA A 57 -7.15 11.91 4.33
CA ALA A 57 -7.51 11.25 5.59
C ALA A 57 -9.03 11.10 5.81
N GLU A 58 -9.87 11.81 5.05
CA GLU A 58 -11.34 11.70 5.15
C GLU A 58 -11.91 10.54 4.32
N ALA A 59 -11.12 9.93 3.44
CA ALA A 59 -11.55 8.78 2.66
C ALA A 59 -11.67 7.51 3.53
N LYS A 60 -12.59 6.62 3.15
CA LYS A 60 -12.74 5.31 3.78
C LYS A 60 -11.97 4.27 2.98
N LEU A 61 -10.90 3.76 3.58
CA LEU A 61 -10.00 2.82 2.93
C LEU A 61 -10.20 1.41 3.49
N TYR A 62 -10.38 0.45 2.59
CA TYR A 62 -10.47 -0.97 2.89
C TYR A 62 -9.42 -1.73 2.09
N GLY A 63 -8.81 -2.73 2.71
CA GLY A 63 -7.88 -3.64 2.06
C GLY A 63 -8.32 -5.08 2.24
N TYR A 64 -8.11 -5.88 1.20
CA TYR A 64 -8.32 -7.33 1.23
C TYR A 64 -7.08 -8.04 0.71
N ASP A 65 -6.60 -9.01 1.47
CA ASP A 65 -5.57 -9.96 1.05
C ASP A 65 -5.96 -11.35 1.56
N PRO A 66 -5.88 -12.41 0.74
CA PRO A 66 -6.25 -13.76 1.17
C PRO A 66 -5.23 -14.40 2.12
N LEU A 67 -4.05 -13.80 2.30
CA LEU A 67 -2.98 -14.35 3.13
C LEU A 67 -3.00 -13.72 4.53
N ASP A 68 -3.33 -14.52 5.55
CA ASP A 68 -3.46 -14.05 6.94
C ASP A 68 -2.23 -13.28 7.45
N PHE A 69 -1.02 -13.70 7.06
CA PHE A 69 0.20 -13.05 7.49
C PHE A 69 0.37 -11.64 6.90
N MET A 70 -0.29 -11.30 5.79
CA MET A 70 -0.30 -9.94 5.25
C MET A 70 -1.06 -8.98 6.15
N PHE A 71 -2.09 -9.44 6.87
CA PHE A 71 -2.76 -8.59 7.86
C PHE A 71 -1.80 -8.17 8.98
N GLN A 72 -0.94 -9.08 9.44
CA GLN A 72 0.07 -8.74 10.44
C GLN A 72 1.10 -7.74 9.90
N GLU A 73 1.58 -7.94 8.68
CA GLU A 73 2.52 -7.00 8.04
C GLU A 73 1.92 -5.62 7.80
N LEU A 74 0.63 -5.57 7.48
CA LEU A 74 -0.13 -4.32 7.39
C LEU A 74 -0.15 -3.59 8.73
N GLN A 75 -0.46 -4.30 9.82
CA GLN A 75 -0.46 -3.71 11.16
C GLN A 75 0.91 -3.11 11.50
N ASP A 76 2.01 -3.75 11.11
CA ASP A 76 3.37 -3.27 11.38
C ASP A 76 3.76 -2.06 10.50
N THR A 77 3.11 -1.92 9.34
CA THR A 77 3.33 -0.80 8.40
C THR A 77 2.55 0.44 8.84
N ILE A 78 1.26 0.30 9.22
CA ILE A 78 0.40 1.43 9.58
C ILE A 78 0.58 1.93 11.02
N LYS A 79 1.26 1.18 11.90
CA LYS A 79 1.56 1.58 13.29
C LYS A 79 2.74 2.57 13.41
N LYS A 80 3.46 2.80 12.32
CA LYS A 80 4.59 3.74 12.26
C LYS A 80 4.11 5.13 11.91
#